data_AF-A0A7C7WDD6-F1
#
_entry.id   AF-A0A7C7WDD6-F1
#
_cell.length_a   1.000
_cell.length_b   1.000
_cell.length_c   1.000
_cell.angle_alpha   90.00
_cell.angle_beta   90.00
_cell.angle_gamma   90.00
#
_symmetry.space_group_name_H-M   'P 1'
#
loop_
_entity.id
_entity.type
_entity.pdbx_description
1 polymer ?
#
loop_
_entity_poly.entity_id
_entity_poly.type
_entity_poly.pdbx_seq_one_letter_code
_entity_poly.pdbx_strand_id
1 'polypeptide(L)'
;MPDACGRTFDEAFLSGYLDQALVQGDEQRVRVHLEDCVSCRALLEELASVRDATMSSTFDIPRNDEWSEAPRSGASRLLRGLGWRLMTAWIVVMIGFGLWETWQDADNLFERLLLVGGVSGVSLLLISVFLDRRQAMKTDRYGEVRK
;
A
#
# COMPACT_ATOMS: atom_id res chain seq x y z
N MET A 1 47.59 -2.41 -7.65
CA MET A 1 48.41 -1.19 -7.48
C MET A 1 48.22 -0.76 -6.04
N PRO A 2 49.25 -0.67 -5.20
CA PRO A 2 49.08 -0.17 -3.84
C PRO A 2 48.70 1.31 -3.94
N ASP A 3 47.57 1.68 -3.36
CA ASP A 3 47.19 3.08 -3.20
C ASP A 3 48.25 3.80 -2.35
N ALA A 4 48.32 5.12 -2.47
CA ALA A 4 49.40 6.01 -2.01
C ALA A 4 49.89 5.87 -0.54
N CYS A 5 49.25 5.06 0.29
CA CYS A 5 49.59 4.79 1.70
C CYS A 5 50.24 3.40 1.95
N GLY A 6 50.31 2.50 0.96
CA GLY A 6 50.93 1.17 1.16
C GLY A 6 50.18 0.26 2.14
N ARG A 7 48.87 0.47 2.28
CA ARG A 7 47.97 -0.30 3.15
C ARG A 7 47.96 -1.79 2.78
N THR A 8 47.91 -2.65 3.79
CA THR A 8 47.84 -4.12 3.63
C THR A 8 46.41 -4.66 3.63
N PHE A 9 45.42 -3.78 3.73
CA PHE A 9 43.99 -4.10 3.84
C PHE A 9 43.16 -3.22 2.89
N ASP A 10 41.93 -3.66 2.63
CA ASP A 10 40.98 -2.99 1.75
C ASP A 10 40.43 -1.71 2.38
N GLU A 11 40.17 -0.67 1.58
CA GLU A 11 39.55 0.58 2.02
C GLU A 11 38.23 0.35 2.77
N ALA A 12 37.47 -0.68 2.39
CA ALA A 12 36.23 -1.06 3.05
C ALA A 12 36.41 -1.33 4.56
N PHE A 13 37.63 -1.70 5.00
CA PHE A 13 37.91 -1.94 6.41
C PHE A 13 37.98 -0.65 7.21
N LEU A 14 38.23 0.52 6.61
CA LEU A 14 38.12 1.80 7.32
C LEU A 14 36.65 2.09 7.69
N SER A 15 35.72 1.86 6.76
CA SER A 15 34.28 1.96 7.06
C SER A 15 33.85 0.91 8.09
N GLY A 16 34.30 -0.34 7.94
CA GLY A 16 34.01 -1.40 8.90
C GLY A 16 34.58 -1.12 10.29
N TYR A 17 35.74 -0.48 10.39
CA TYR A 17 36.33 -0.03 11.65
C TYR A 17 35.50 1.09 12.30
N LEU A 18 35.04 2.07 11.50
CA LEU A 18 34.17 3.16 11.96
C LEU A 18 32.83 2.64 12.51
N ASP A 19 32.26 1.62 11.84
CA ASP A 19 30.98 1.00 12.21
C ASP A 19 31.11 -0.14 13.24
N GLN A 20 32.32 -0.42 13.74
CA GLN A 20 32.63 -1.52 14.67
C GLN A 20 32.19 -2.91 14.14
N ALA A 21 32.20 -3.11 12.83
CA ALA A 21 31.76 -4.31 12.14
C ALA A 21 32.89 -5.30 11.80
N LEU A 22 34.15 -4.96 12.13
CA LEU A 22 35.31 -5.82 11.87
C LEU A 22 35.48 -6.92 12.91
N VAL A 23 36.04 -8.05 12.48
CA VAL A 23 36.57 -9.06 13.39
C VAL A 23 37.85 -8.56 14.06
N GLN A 24 38.14 -9.01 15.29
CA GLN A 24 39.27 -8.53 16.09
C GLN A 24 40.63 -8.51 15.35
N GLY A 25 40.88 -9.52 14.52
CA GLY A 25 42.13 -9.61 13.74
C GLY A 25 42.30 -8.46 12.75
N ASP A 26 41.23 -8.12 12.03
CA ASP A 26 41.26 -7.04 11.04
C ASP A 26 41.17 -5.67 11.71
N GLU A 27 40.43 -5.54 12.81
CA GLU A 27 40.39 -4.33 13.63
C GLU A 27 41.80 -3.95 14.13
N GLN A 28 42.56 -4.91 14.66
CA GLN A 28 43.94 -4.69 15.11
C GLN A 28 44.83 -4.22 13.95
N ARG A 29 44.69 -4.81 12.76
CA ARG A 29 45.49 -4.45 11.57
C ARG A 29 45.21 -3.01 11.13
N VAL A 30 43.95 -2.59 11.13
CA VAL A 30 43.55 -1.22 10.82
C VAL A 30 44.09 -0.26 11.90
N ARG A 31 43.93 -0.59 13.19
CA ARG A 31 44.42 0.22 14.31
C ARG A 31 45.91 0.52 14.23
N VAL A 32 46.74 -0.51 14.04
CA VAL A 32 48.21 -0.34 13.92
C VAL A 32 48.56 0.55 12.73
N HIS A 33 47.86 0.40 11.62
CA HIS A 33 48.14 1.21 10.44
C HIS A 33 47.72 2.68 10.58
N LEU A 34 46.67 2.96 11.36
CA LEU A 34 46.22 4.32 11.67
C LEU A 34 47.22 5.10 12.55
N GLU A 35 48.01 4.40 13.37
CA GLU A 35 49.08 5.02 14.16
C GLU A 35 50.13 5.67 13.25
N ASP A 36 50.50 5.00 12.17
CA ASP A 36 51.60 5.42 11.29
C ASP A 36 51.15 6.20 10.03
N CYS A 37 49.95 5.93 9.47
CA CYS A 37 49.52 6.55 8.21
C CYS A 37 48.58 7.75 8.42
N VAL A 38 49.08 8.95 8.10
CA VAL A 38 48.31 10.21 8.16
C VAL A 38 47.17 10.25 7.14
N SER A 39 47.35 9.70 5.94
CA SER A 39 46.31 9.74 4.90
C SER A 39 45.12 8.84 5.23
N CYS A 40 45.33 7.68 5.85
CA CYS A 40 44.24 6.84 6.32
C CYS A 40 43.47 7.48 7.49
N ARG A 41 44.14 8.25 8.36
CA ARG A 41 43.47 9.04 9.40
C ARG A 41 42.57 10.13 8.82
N ALA A 42 43.08 10.88 7.83
CA ALA A 42 42.29 11.90 7.14
C ALA A 42 41.05 11.31 6.45
N LEU A 43 41.19 10.14 5.80
CA LEU A 43 40.06 9.45 5.17
C LEU A 43 39.03 8.96 6.19
N LEU A 44 39.48 8.45 7.35
CA LEU A 44 38.58 8.04 8.43
C LEU A 44 37.79 9.22 9.01
N GLU A 45 38.42 10.38 9.16
CA GLU A 45 37.76 11.63 9.60
C GLU A 45 36.72 12.11 8.59
N GLU A 46 37.02 12.04 7.29
CA GLU A 46 36.06 12.38 6.22
C GLU A 46 34.83 11.46 6.27
N LEU A 47 35.03 10.14 6.38
CA LEU A 47 33.95 9.17 6.51
C LEU A 47 33.10 9.41 7.77
N ALA A 48 33.74 9.70 8.91
CA ALA A 48 33.04 10.04 10.15
C ALA A 48 32.15 11.29 9.99
N SER A 49 32.63 12.32 9.28
CA SER A 49 31.86 13.55 9.04
C SER A 49 30.58 13.29 8.22
N VAL A 50 30.65 12.44 7.19
CA VAL A 50 29.50 12.08 6.35
C VAL A 50 28.49 11.25 7.15
N ARG A 51 28.97 10.29 7.95
CA ARG A 51 28.14 9.49 8.84
C ARG A 51 27.36 10.38 9.80
N ASP A 52 28.02 11.32 10.47
CA ASP A 52 27.37 12.20 11.44
C ASP A 52 26.38 13.16 10.78
N ALA A 53 26.69 13.68 9.59
CA ALA A 53 25.74 14.47 8.79
C ALA A 53 24.48 13.65 8.43
N THR A 54 24.65 12.36 8.13
CA THR A 54 23.54 11.47 7.81
C THR A 54 22.73 11.11 9.06
N MET A 55 23.38 10.81 10.18
CA MET A 55 22.73 10.47 11.46
C MET A 55 22.01 11.65 12.11
N SER A 56 22.50 12.88 11.89
CA SER A 56 21.87 14.11 12.37
C SER A 56 20.71 14.58 11.50
N SER A 57 20.53 14.01 10.31
CA SER A 57 19.37 14.27 9.49
C SER A 57 18.13 13.68 10.17
N THR A 58 17.34 14.55 10.83
CA THR A 58 16.01 14.18 11.31
C THR A 58 15.12 14.06 10.09
N PHE A 59 14.72 12.84 9.78
CA PHE A 59 13.65 12.58 8.83
C PHE A 59 12.34 13.00 9.49
N ASP A 60 11.79 14.15 9.08
CA ASP A 60 10.46 14.57 9.49
C ASP A 60 9.46 13.58 8.90
N ILE A 61 8.89 12.73 9.75
CA ILE A 61 7.88 11.77 9.32
C ILE A 61 6.64 12.60 8.98
N PRO A 62 6.20 12.64 7.70
CA PRO A 62 5.01 13.39 7.33
C PRO A 62 3.84 12.87 8.13
N ARG A 63 3.01 13.80 8.62
CA ARG A 63 1.86 13.44 9.43
C ARG A 63 0.90 12.55 8.62
N ASN A 64 0.27 11.61 9.32
CA ASN A 64 -0.66 10.61 8.77
C ASN A 64 -1.84 11.18 7.97
N ASP A 65 -2.15 12.46 8.12
CA ASP A 65 -3.21 13.13 7.36
C ASP A 65 -2.81 13.53 5.93
N GLU A 66 -1.51 13.56 5.62
CA GLU A 66 -1.02 13.97 4.31
C GLU A 66 -1.09 12.84 3.27
N TRP A 67 -1.03 11.58 3.73
CA TRP A 67 -1.09 10.39 2.88
C TRP A 67 -2.46 9.71 2.92
N SER A 68 -3.51 10.44 2.52
CA SER A 68 -4.85 9.86 2.41
C SER A 68 -5.04 9.11 1.07
N GLU A 69 -4.94 7.77 1.10
CA GLU A 69 -5.35 6.90 -0.03
C GLU A 69 -6.87 6.93 -0.30
N ALA A 70 -7.65 7.62 0.53
CA ALA A 70 -9.08 7.78 0.30
C ALA A 70 -9.32 8.66 -0.95
N PRO A 71 -10.07 8.20 -1.96
CA PRO A 71 -10.34 8.99 -3.15
C PRO A 71 -11.06 10.28 -2.76
N ARG A 72 -10.36 11.40 -2.94
CA ARG A 72 -10.78 12.76 -2.54
C ARG A 72 -11.94 13.34 -3.37
N SER A 73 -12.43 12.65 -4.40
CA SER A 73 -13.46 13.22 -5.29
C SER A 73 -14.86 13.05 -4.71
N GLY A 74 -15.54 14.17 -4.45
CA GLY A 74 -16.97 14.19 -4.07
C GLY A 74 -17.86 13.47 -5.09
N ALA A 75 -17.42 13.41 -6.35
CA ALA A 75 -18.04 12.63 -7.42
C ALA A 75 -18.14 11.13 -7.08
N SER A 76 -17.12 10.52 -6.44
CA SER A 76 -17.16 9.10 -6.07
C SER A 76 -18.17 8.79 -4.96
N ARG A 77 -18.36 9.72 -4.01
CA ARG A 77 -19.37 9.62 -2.95
C ARG A 77 -20.78 9.85 -3.50
N LEU A 78 -20.92 10.81 -4.41
CA LEU A 78 -22.19 11.09 -5.09
C LEU A 78 -22.61 9.95 -6.01
N LEU A 79 -21.72 9.40 -6.84
CA LEU A 79 -22.01 8.23 -7.68
C LEU A 79 -22.44 7.03 -6.84
N ARG A 80 -21.81 6.82 -5.69
CA ARG A 80 -22.14 5.70 -4.80
C ARG A 80 -23.51 5.89 -4.15
N GLY A 81 -23.88 7.11 -3.79
CA GLY A 81 -25.19 7.44 -3.22
C GLY A 81 -26.33 7.47 -4.25
N LEU A 82 -26.10 8.04 -5.43
CA LEU A 82 -27.07 8.11 -6.53
C LEU A 82 -27.25 6.75 -7.21
N GLY A 83 -26.16 6.00 -7.40
CA GLY A 83 -26.20 4.65 -7.96
C GLY A 83 -27.07 3.71 -7.14
N TRP A 84 -27.02 3.82 -5.81
CA TRP A 84 -27.88 3.03 -4.92
C TRP A 84 -29.37 3.33 -5.12
N ARG A 85 -29.75 4.62 -5.13
CA ARG A 85 -31.16 5.01 -5.31
C ARG A 85 -31.71 4.56 -6.66
N LEU A 86 -30.91 4.70 -7.71
CA LEU A 86 -31.28 4.32 -9.08
C LEU A 86 -31.41 2.79 -9.21
N MET A 87 -30.48 2.02 -8.62
CA MET A 87 -30.57 0.56 -8.62
C MET A 87 -31.79 0.06 -7.83
N THR A 88 -32.07 0.61 -6.65
CA THR A 88 -33.26 0.23 -5.87
C THR A 88 -34.56 0.57 -6.61
N ALA A 89 -34.61 1.75 -7.26
CA ALA A 89 -35.78 2.13 -8.05
C ALA A 89 -35.98 1.21 -9.26
N TRP A 90 -34.90 0.83 -9.95
CA TRP A 90 -34.96 -0.08 -11.09
C TRP A 90 -35.46 -1.48 -10.69
N ILE A 91 -34.99 -2.03 -9.56
CA ILE A 91 -35.47 -3.31 -9.03
C ILE A 91 -36.96 -3.25 -8.70
N VAL A 92 -37.43 -2.18 -8.06
CA VAL A 92 -38.86 -2.02 -7.73
C VAL A 92 -39.72 -1.96 -8.99
N VAL A 93 -39.29 -1.21 -10.01
CA VAL A 93 -39.98 -1.14 -11.30
C VAL A 93 -40.02 -2.51 -11.98
N MET A 94 -38.91 -3.25 -11.98
CA MET A 94 -38.83 -4.59 -12.58
C MET A 94 -39.74 -5.59 -11.87
N ILE A 95 -39.79 -5.57 -10.54
CA ILE A 95 -40.71 -6.41 -9.77
C ILE A 95 -42.16 -6.05 -10.08
N GLY A 96 -42.48 -4.75 -10.13
CA GLY A 96 -43.83 -4.28 -10.45
C GLY A 96 -44.27 -4.67 -11.85
N PHE A 97 -43.40 -4.52 -12.84
CA PHE A 97 -43.66 -4.91 -14.23
C PHE A 97 -43.85 -6.42 -14.36
N GLY A 98 -42.97 -7.23 -13.72
CA GLY A 98 -43.13 -8.67 -13.69
C GLY A 98 -44.46 -9.11 -13.08
N LEU A 99 -44.89 -8.49 -11.97
CA LEU A 99 -46.19 -8.77 -11.36
C LEU A 99 -47.37 -8.36 -12.25
N TRP A 100 -47.28 -7.20 -12.90
CA TRP A 100 -48.30 -6.71 -13.82
C TRP A 100 -48.50 -7.63 -15.03
N GLU A 101 -47.41 -8.04 -15.68
CA GLU A 101 -47.42 -8.95 -16.83
C GLU A 101 -48.09 -10.28 -16.45
N THR A 102 -47.77 -10.82 -15.27
CA THR A 102 -48.37 -12.07 -14.77
C THR A 102 -49.85 -11.96 -14.44
N TRP A 103 -50.37 -10.74 -14.35
CA TRP A 103 -51.78 -10.48 -14.09
C TRP A 103 -52.59 -10.30 -15.38
N GLN A 104 -51.95 -9.90 -16.50
CA GLN A 104 -52.59 -9.74 -17.81
C GLN A 104 -52.48 -10.98 -18.71
N ASP A 105 -51.32 -11.62 -18.78
CA ASP A 105 -51.09 -12.77 -19.67
C ASP A 105 -50.86 -14.05 -18.86
N ALA A 106 -51.90 -14.88 -18.76
CA ALA A 106 -51.91 -16.07 -17.93
C ALA A 106 -51.57 -17.38 -18.68
N ASP A 107 -51.42 -17.38 -20.02
CA ASP A 107 -51.37 -18.63 -20.80
C ASP A 107 -49.96 -19.15 -21.13
N ASN A 108 -48.94 -18.28 -21.28
CA ASN A 108 -47.58 -18.71 -21.62
C ASN A 108 -46.64 -18.78 -20.40
N LEU A 109 -46.71 -19.91 -19.69
CA LEU A 109 -45.85 -20.19 -18.52
C LEU A 109 -44.35 -20.09 -18.82
N PHE A 110 -43.92 -20.41 -20.05
CA PHE A 110 -42.51 -20.40 -20.43
C PHE A 110 -41.94 -18.99 -20.57
N GLU A 111 -42.71 -18.06 -21.16
CA GLU A 111 -42.35 -16.66 -21.30
C GLU A 111 -42.32 -15.94 -19.94
N ARG A 112 -43.30 -16.26 -19.08
CA ARG A 112 -43.33 -15.85 -17.68
C ARG A 112 -42.10 -16.32 -16.91
N LEU A 113 -41.70 -17.58 -17.07
CA LEU A 113 -40.52 -18.13 -16.39
C LEU A 113 -39.23 -17.47 -16.88
N LEU A 114 -39.11 -17.23 -18.18
CA LEU A 114 -37.93 -16.61 -18.79
C LEU A 114 -37.77 -15.13 -18.36
N LEU A 115 -38.87 -14.37 -18.40
CA LEU A 115 -38.86 -12.95 -18.00
C LEU A 115 -38.64 -12.78 -16.49
N VAL A 116 -39.42 -13.49 -15.67
CA VAL A 116 -39.29 -13.40 -14.20
C VAL A 116 -37.94 -13.97 -13.75
N GLY A 117 -37.52 -15.13 -14.28
CA GLY A 117 -36.25 -15.77 -13.95
C GLY A 117 -35.04 -14.94 -14.39
N GLY A 118 -35.05 -14.40 -15.60
CA GLY A 118 -33.95 -13.58 -16.14
C GLY A 118 -33.79 -12.27 -15.38
N VAL A 119 -34.90 -11.53 -15.20
CA VAL A 119 -34.88 -10.23 -14.52
C VAL A 119 -34.58 -10.38 -13.03
N SER A 120 -35.18 -11.36 -12.35
CA SER A 120 -34.89 -11.62 -10.93
C SER A 120 -33.46 -12.13 -10.71
N GLY A 121 -32.93 -12.98 -11.60
CA GLY A 121 -31.56 -13.48 -11.53
C GLY A 121 -30.53 -12.37 -11.62
N VAL A 122 -30.66 -11.47 -12.61
CA VAL A 122 -29.77 -10.30 -12.74
C VAL A 122 -29.89 -9.38 -11.52
N SER A 123 -31.11 -9.14 -11.03
CA SER A 123 -31.34 -8.32 -9.84
C SER A 123 -30.68 -8.92 -8.59
N LEU A 124 -30.79 -10.23 -8.38
CA LEU A 124 -30.20 -10.93 -7.26
C LEU A 124 -28.66 -10.93 -7.30
N LEU A 125 -28.06 -11.07 -8.48
CA LEU A 125 -26.59 -10.97 -8.64
C LEU A 125 -26.09 -9.57 -8.28
N LEU A 126 -26.81 -8.52 -8.68
CA LEU A 126 -26.44 -7.16 -8.30
C LEU A 126 -26.58 -6.93 -6.78
N ILE A 127 -27.61 -7.51 -6.16
CA ILE A 127 -27.80 -7.46 -4.71
C ILE A 127 -26.67 -8.22 -3.98
N SER A 128 -26.25 -9.38 -4.47
CA SER A 128 -25.19 -10.18 -3.81
C SER A 128 -23.86 -9.44 -3.79
N VAL A 129 -23.43 -8.88 -4.93
CA VAL A 129 -22.20 -8.08 -5.03
C VAL A 129 -22.27 -6.86 -4.12
N PHE A 130 -23.45 -6.23 -3.99
CA PHE A 130 -23.63 -5.10 -3.09
C PHE A 130 -23.49 -5.49 -1.62
N LEU A 131 -24.15 -6.57 -1.19
CA LEU A 131 -24.06 -7.04 0.20
C LEU A 131 -22.63 -7.43 0.56
N ASP A 132 -21.94 -8.10 -0.36
CA ASP A 132 -20.55 -8.49 -0.22
C ASP A 132 -19.63 -7.25 -0.09
N ARG A 133 -19.80 -6.26 -0.97
CA ARG A 133 -19.08 -4.98 -0.89
C ARG A 133 -19.35 -4.26 0.43
N ARG A 134 -20.60 -4.29 0.92
CA ARG A 134 -20.98 -3.63 2.18
C ARG A 134 -20.38 -4.35 3.39
N GLN A 135 -20.33 -5.68 3.36
CA GLN A 135 -19.72 -6.49 4.41
C GLN A 135 -18.20 -6.30 4.42
N ALA A 136 -17.56 -6.24 3.25
CA ALA A 136 -16.13 -5.96 3.12
C ALA A 136 -15.77 -4.59 3.74
N MET A 137 -16.58 -3.55 3.52
CA MET A 137 -16.37 -2.24 4.15
C MET A 137 -16.56 -2.25 5.68
N LYS A 138 -17.43 -3.12 6.21
CA LYS A 138 -17.67 -3.24 7.67
C LYS A 138 -16.62 -4.10 8.37
N THR A 139 -16.10 -5.10 7.66
CA THR A 139 -15.15 -6.10 8.20
C THR A 139 -13.71 -5.74 7.84
N ASP A 140 -13.49 -4.52 7.34
CA ASP A 140 -12.16 -4.05 7.00
C ASP A 140 -11.35 -3.82 8.28
N ARG A 141 -10.63 -4.86 8.67
CA ARG A 141 -9.72 -4.90 9.82
C ARG A 141 -8.62 -3.84 9.74
N TYR A 142 -8.32 -3.34 8.54
CA TYR A 142 -7.31 -2.31 8.32
C TYR A 142 -7.89 -0.89 8.28
N GLY A 143 -9.21 -0.73 8.42
CA GLY A 143 -9.85 0.60 8.49
C GLY A 143 -9.51 1.40 9.76
N GLU A 144 -9.13 0.71 10.84
CA GLU A 144 -8.73 1.32 12.12
C GLU A 144 -7.23 1.58 12.24
N VAL A 145 -6.42 1.00 11.34
CA VAL A 145 -4.98 1.28 11.28
C VAL A 145 -4.81 2.62 10.58
N ARG A 146 -4.98 3.71 11.35
CA ARG A 146 -4.52 5.05 10.96
C ARG A 146 -3.00 5.02 10.95
N LYS A 147 -2.46 4.61 9.80
CA LYS A 147 -1.04 4.68 9.50
C LYS A 147 -0.58 6.09 9.38
#